data_AF-A0A926SVT0-F1
#
_entry.id   AF-A0A926SVT0-F1
#
_cell.length_a   1.000
_cell.length_b   1.000
_cell.length_c   1.000
_cell.angle_alpha   90.00
_cell.angle_beta   90.00
_cell.angle_gamma   90.00
#
_symmetry.space_group_name_H-M   'P 1'
#
loop_
_entity.id
_entity.type
_entity.pdbx_description
1 polymer ?
#
loop_
_entity_poly.entity_id
_entity_poly.type
_entity_poly.pdbx_seq_one_letter_code
_entity_poly.pdbx_strand_id
1 'polypeptide(L)'
;MLEVMMLRMVLVGSIGVEALILSGWMRWWQAISSQLDEEEEETLTRYESKDDPVAAEPQSNGSVPLGSKDPRLVGWEFKIVRANSTLFRNPAVFQHLCEEEAQAGWIMLEKLDDSRVRFKRPLAMRELLQPESISFDAYRCHYGPGVTRRTWLLGFAAAIAIFLPAVIGYSLVTAMLANDRNTTPAPTLKQQSPPEQSPKLPSGEY
;
A
#
# COMPACT_ATOMS: atom_id res chain seq x y z
N MET A 1 -42.13 18.55 0.06
CA MET A 1 -41.32 18.96 -1.12
C MET A 1 -39.93 19.47 -0.70
N LEU A 2 -39.82 20.34 0.32
CA LEU A 2 -38.53 20.84 0.84
C LEU A 2 -37.64 19.76 1.50
N GLU A 3 -38.22 18.78 2.20
CA GLU A 3 -37.45 17.68 2.82
C GLU A 3 -36.73 16.78 1.80
N VAL A 4 -37.38 16.51 0.65
CA VAL A 4 -36.78 15.72 -0.44
C VAL A 4 -35.64 16.50 -1.12
N MET A 5 -35.72 17.83 -1.13
CA MET A 5 -34.70 18.71 -1.70
C MET A 5 -33.48 18.85 -0.78
N MET A 6 -33.68 18.90 0.55
CA MET A 6 -32.61 18.84 1.56
C MET A 6 -31.87 17.50 1.51
N LEU A 7 -32.59 16.37 1.44
CA LEU A 7 -32.00 15.03 1.30
C LEU A 7 -31.19 14.88 0.00
N ARG A 8 -31.63 15.51 -1.10
CA ARG A 8 -30.89 15.51 -2.37
C ARG A 8 -29.66 16.44 -2.35
N MET A 9 -29.66 17.54 -1.59
CA MET A 9 -28.48 18.42 -1.48
C MET A 9 -27.39 17.86 -0.56
N VAL A 10 -27.75 17.10 0.48
CA VAL A 10 -26.77 16.38 1.31
C VAL A 10 -26.02 15.31 0.49
N LEU A 11 -26.68 14.68 -0.48
CA LEU A 11 -26.09 13.73 -1.44
C LEU A 11 -25.17 14.40 -2.48
N VAL A 12 -25.40 15.66 -2.85
CA VAL A 12 -24.53 16.37 -3.81
C VAL A 12 -23.19 16.77 -3.16
N GLY A 13 -23.13 16.90 -1.84
CA GLY A 13 -21.90 17.17 -1.10
C GLY A 13 -20.91 16.00 -1.00
N SER A 14 -21.35 14.76 -1.22
CA SER A 14 -20.48 13.55 -1.09
C SER A 14 -19.88 13.06 -2.41
N ILE A 15 -20.41 13.50 -3.56
CA ILE A 15 -19.96 13.05 -4.90
C ILE A 15 -18.46 13.25 -5.12
N GLY A 16 -17.90 14.36 -4.62
CA GLY A 16 -16.46 14.62 -4.72
C GLY A 16 -15.61 13.64 -3.91
N VAL A 17 -16.06 13.27 -2.71
CA VAL A 17 -15.35 12.33 -1.83
C VAL A 17 -15.50 10.90 -2.35
N GLU A 18 -16.68 10.53 -2.81
CA GLU A 18 -16.94 9.22 -3.41
C GLU A 18 -16.14 9.02 -4.70
N ALA A 19 -16.00 10.04 -5.55
CA ALA A 19 -15.15 9.99 -6.73
C ALA A 19 -13.66 9.81 -6.38
N LEU A 20 -13.19 10.45 -5.30
CA LEU A 20 -11.82 10.27 -4.80
C LEU A 20 -11.60 8.86 -4.23
N ILE A 21 -12.59 8.30 -3.52
CA ILE A 21 -12.53 6.93 -3.00
C ILE A 21 -12.52 5.92 -4.16
N LEU A 22 -13.44 6.06 -5.12
CA LEU A 22 -13.55 5.16 -6.26
C LEU A 22 -12.30 5.22 -7.16
N SER A 23 -11.75 6.41 -7.40
CA SER A 23 -10.52 6.56 -8.17
C SER A 23 -9.28 6.02 -7.43
N GLY A 24 -9.19 6.21 -6.11
CA GLY A 24 -8.16 5.60 -5.28
C GLY A 24 -8.25 4.08 -5.27
N TRP A 25 -9.45 3.53 -5.12
CA TRP A 25 -9.74 2.11 -5.15
C TRP A 25 -9.41 1.48 -6.50
N MET A 26 -9.76 2.15 -7.60
CA MET A 26 -9.49 1.66 -8.95
C MET A 26 -8.01 1.64 -9.28
N ARG A 27 -7.25 2.67 -8.86
CA ARG A 27 -5.79 2.69 -8.97
C ARG A 27 -5.12 1.59 -8.16
N TRP A 28 -5.64 1.31 -6.96
CA TRP A 28 -5.12 0.22 -6.12
C TRP A 28 -5.40 -1.16 -6.73
N TRP A 29 -6.61 -1.39 -7.24
CA TRP A 29 -6.95 -2.63 -7.95
C TRP A 29 -6.08 -2.86 -9.18
N GLN A 30 -5.82 -1.81 -9.96
CA GLN A 30 -4.98 -1.91 -11.15
C GLN A 30 -3.50 -2.21 -10.82
N ALA A 31 -3.01 -1.71 -9.69
CA ALA A 31 -1.67 -2.03 -9.19
C ALA A 31 -1.58 -3.47 -8.65
N ILE A 32 -2.65 -4.00 -8.08
CA ILE A 32 -2.72 -5.40 -7.63
C ILE A 32 -2.77 -6.34 -8.83
N SER A 33 -3.58 -6.04 -9.84
CA SER A 33 -3.68 -6.89 -11.03
C SER A 33 -2.36 -6.97 -11.80
N SER A 34 -1.63 -5.85 -11.90
CA SER A 34 -0.31 -5.87 -12.55
C SER A 34 0.71 -6.73 -11.80
N GLN A 35 0.61 -6.85 -10.48
CA GLN A 35 1.49 -7.75 -9.72
C GLN A 35 1.15 -9.22 -9.97
N LEU A 36 -0.14 -9.55 -10.14
CA LEU A 36 -0.58 -10.90 -10.44
C LEU A 36 -0.07 -11.35 -11.83
N ASP A 37 -0.19 -10.48 -12.84
CA ASP A 37 0.31 -10.76 -14.19
C ASP A 37 1.85 -10.96 -14.19
N GLU A 38 2.58 -10.20 -13.38
CA GLU A 38 4.04 -10.38 -13.20
C GLU A 38 4.40 -11.75 -12.58
N GLU A 39 3.60 -12.28 -11.66
CA GLU A 39 3.81 -13.59 -11.03
C GLU A 39 3.53 -14.76 -12.01
N GLU A 40 2.55 -14.60 -12.91
CA GLU A 40 2.22 -15.62 -13.91
C GLU A 40 3.32 -15.76 -14.98
N GLU A 41 3.92 -14.65 -15.43
CA GLU A 41 5.05 -14.67 -16.39
C GLU A 41 6.31 -15.34 -15.81
N GLU A 42 6.50 -15.27 -14.49
CA GLU A 42 7.66 -15.87 -13.81
C GLU A 42 7.55 -17.38 -13.67
N THR A 43 6.33 -17.88 -13.51
CA THR A 43 6.04 -19.31 -13.51
C THR A 43 6.36 -19.91 -14.88
N LEU A 44 6.08 -19.16 -15.95
CA LEU A 44 6.33 -19.58 -17.34
C LEU A 44 7.81 -19.50 -17.75
N THR A 45 8.59 -18.59 -17.16
CA THR A 45 10.02 -18.38 -17.47
C THR A 45 10.98 -19.12 -16.54
N ARG A 46 10.45 -19.99 -15.66
CA ARG A 46 11.25 -20.91 -14.86
C ARG A 46 11.97 -21.88 -15.80
N TYR A 47 13.21 -21.54 -16.15
CA TYR A 47 14.10 -22.39 -16.90
C TYR A 47 14.30 -23.68 -16.10
N GLU A 48 13.86 -24.83 -16.64
CA GLU A 48 14.38 -26.12 -16.19
C GLU A 48 15.88 -26.10 -16.51
N SER A 49 16.72 -25.79 -15.53
CA SER A 49 18.13 -26.12 -15.57
C SER A 49 18.18 -27.64 -15.57
N LYS A 50 18.17 -28.21 -16.77
CA LYS A 50 18.66 -29.56 -16.96
C LYS A 50 20.12 -29.51 -16.54
N ASP A 51 20.36 -29.92 -15.30
CA ASP A 51 21.67 -30.34 -14.84
C ASP A 51 22.04 -31.54 -15.70
N ASP A 52 22.51 -31.29 -16.92
CA ASP A 52 23.29 -32.28 -17.65
C ASP A 52 24.66 -32.25 -16.97
N PRO A 53 25.02 -33.23 -16.11
CA PRO A 53 26.42 -33.48 -15.86
C PRO A 53 27.00 -33.82 -17.22
N VAL A 54 27.71 -32.89 -17.84
CA VAL A 54 28.48 -33.17 -19.05
C VAL A 54 29.23 -34.46 -18.79
N ALA A 55 28.87 -35.46 -19.59
CA ALA A 55 29.36 -36.81 -19.57
C ALA A 55 30.89 -36.84 -19.50
N ALA A 56 31.41 -36.97 -18.29
CA ALA A 56 32.69 -37.61 -18.07
C ALA A 56 32.37 -39.08 -17.80
N GLU A 57 32.22 -39.84 -18.89
CA GLU A 57 32.39 -41.29 -18.88
C GLU A 57 33.66 -41.62 -18.07
N PRO A 58 33.58 -42.33 -16.93
CA PRO A 58 34.76 -42.87 -16.31
C PRO A 58 35.14 -44.11 -17.11
N GLN A 59 36.01 -43.93 -18.10
CA GLN A 59 36.80 -45.05 -18.58
C GLN A 59 37.61 -45.58 -17.39
N SER A 60 37.11 -46.68 -16.87
CA SER A 60 37.75 -47.57 -15.92
C SER A 60 39.14 -47.94 -16.45
N ASN A 61 40.18 -47.30 -15.92
CA ASN A 61 41.43 -47.92 -15.46
C ASN A 61 42.46 -46.83 -15.17
N GLY A 62 42.71 -46.60 -13.88
CA GLY A 62 43.75 -45.69 -13.41
C GLY A 62 43.36 -45.07 -12.09
N SER A 63 44.00 -45.53 -11.02
CA SER A 63 43.85 -45.06 -9.63
C SER A 63 43.90 -43.52 -9.52
N VAL A 64 42.79 -42.90 -9.09
CA VAL A 64 42.76 -41.51 -8.61
C VAL A 64 42.26 -41.54 -7.16
N PRO A 65 42.95 -40.88 -6.22
CA PRO A 65 42.65 -41.03 -4.80
C PRO A 65 41.27 -40.45 -4.50
N LEU A 66 40.53 -41.21 -3.70
CA LEU A 66 39.26 -40.88 -3.09
C LEU A 66 39.44 -39.64 -2.18
N GLY A 67 39.35 -38.46 -2.77
CA GLY A 67 39.37 -37.16 -2.09
C GLY A 67 38.08 -36.40 -2.39
N SER A 68 37.06 -36.62 -1.56
CA SER A 68 35.95 -35.69 -1.25
C SER A 68 35.62 -34.63 -2.31
N LYS A 69 34.95 -34.99 -3.40
CA LYS A 69 34.23 -34.01 -4.22
C LYS A 69 32.78 -34.01 -3.74
N ASP A 70 32.50 -33.24 -2.69
CA ASP A 70 31.14 -33.11 -2.17
C ASP A 70 30.27 -32.57 -3.33
N PRO A 71 29.24 -33.29 -3.81
CA PRO A 71 28.42 -32.86 -4.95
C PRO A 71 27.74 -31.50 -4.70
N ARG A 72 27.69 -31.06 -3.44
CA ARG A 72 27.30 -29.70 -3.04
C ARG A 72 28.21 -28.59 -3.58
N LEU A 73 29.46 -28.89 -3.90
CA LEU A 73 30.43 -27.91 -4.40
C LEU A 73 30.39 -27.73 -5.93
N VAL A 74 29.59 -28.52 -6.65
CA VAL A 74 29.53 -28.54 -8.12
C VAL A 74 28.23 -27.91 -8.66
N GLY A 75 27.50 -27.15 -7.83
CA GLY A 75 26.22 -26.52 -8.18
C GLY A 75 26.30 -25.01 -8.40
N TRP A 76 25.37 -24.49 -9.20
CA TRP A 76 25.09 -23.05 -9.31
C TRP A 76 23.80 -22.73 -8.56
N GLU A 77 23.80 -21.64 -7.81
CA GLU A 77 22.59 -21.03 -7.28
C GLU A 77 22.20 -19.81 -8.10
N PHE A 78 20.90 -19.55 -8.18
CA PHE A 78 20.32 -18.46 -8.95
C PHE A 78 19.43 -17.61 -8.07
N LYS A 79 19.42 -16.31 -8.33
CA LYS A 79 18.46 -15.39 -7.71
C LYS A 79 17.98 -14.34 -8.70
N ILE A 80 16.79 -13.81 -8.45
CA ILE A 80 16.23 -12.68 -9.18
C ILE A 80 16.04 -11.54 -8.20
N VAL A 81 16.73 -10.43 -8.44
CA VAL A 81 16.58 -9.20 -7.66
C VAL A 81 15.54 -8.34 -8.35
N ARG A 82 14.50 -7.96 -7.60
CA ARG A 82 13.36 -7.17 -8.07
C ARG A 82 13.38 -5.78 -7.46
N ALA A 83 12.92 -4.80 -8.20
CA ALA A 83 12.68 -3.45 -7.74
C ALA A 83 11.20 -3.09 -7.89
N ASN A 84 10.66 -2.35 -6.92
CA ASN A 84 9.24 -1.92 -6.95
C ASN A 84 8.95 -0.88 -8.04
N SER A 85 9.99 -0.37 -8.71
CA SER A 85 9.86 0.54 -9.85
C SER A 85 10.98 0.26 -10.86
N THR A 86 10.96 0.93 -12.00
CA THR A 86 11.97 0.80 -13.07
C THR A 86 13.31 1.44 -12.70
N LEU A 87 13.87 1.10 -11.53
CA LEU A 87 15.14 1.64 -11.02
C LEU A 87 16.33 1.24 -11.90
N PHE A 88 16.30 0.04 -12.49
CA PHE A 88 17.41 -0.48 -13.31
C PHE A 88 17.44 0.12 -14.72
N ARG A 89 16.49 0.99 -15.07
CA ARG A 89 16.59 1.86 -16.24
C ARG A 89 17.74 2.85 -16.10
N ASN A 90 18.06 3.28 -14.87
CA ASN A 90 19.21 4.15 -14.62
C ASN A 90 20.48 3.30 -14.54
N PRO A 91 21.45 3.47 -15.46
CA PRO A 91 22.66 2.65 -15.50
C PRO A 91 23.52 2.82 -14.24
N ALA A 92 23.51 3.99 -13.60
CA ALA A 92 24.28 4.21 -12.37
C ALA A 92 23.78 3.35 -11.20
N VAL A 93 22.45 3.22 -11.07
CA VAL A 93 21.82 2.38 -10.04
C VAL A 93 22.04 0.90 -10.35
N PHE A 94 21.92 0.52 -11.62
CA PHE A 94 22.16 -0.86 -12.05
C PHE A 94 23.61 -1.29 -11.81
N GLN A 95 24.58 -0.41 -12.10
CA GLN A 95 25.98 -0.66 -11.82
C GLN A 95 26.24 -0.82 -10.32
N HIS A 96 25.68 0.06 -9.49
CA HIS A 96 25.80 -0.03 -8.04
C HIS A 96 25.21 -1.34 -7.50
N LEU A 97 24.06 -1.78 -8.01
CA LEU A 97 23.51 -3.10 -7.68
C LEU A 97 24.50 -4.21 -8.05
N CYS A 98 25.08 -4.19 -9.26
CA CYS A 98 26.03 -5.21 -9.68
C CYS A 98 27.28 -5.23 -8.79
N GLU A 99 27.76 -4.07 -8.36
CA GLU A 99 28.91 -3.94 -7.46
C GLU A 99 28.60 -4.50 -6.06
N GLU A 100 27.45 -4.15 -5.49
CA GLU A 100 26.99 -4.74 -4.24
C GLU A 100 26.87 -6.25 -4.38
N GLU A 101 26.17 -6.75 -5.39
CA GLU A 101 25.94 -8.18 -5.54
C GLU A 101 27.23 -8.97 -5.83
N ALA A 102 28.17 -8.36 -6.54
CA ALA A 102 29.51 -8.92 -6.74
C ALA A 102 30.30 -9.07 -5.43
N GLN A 103 30.13 -8.19 -4.44
CA GLN A 103 30.74 -8.34 -3.11
C GLN A 103 30.22 -9.59 -2.39
N ALA A 104 28.98 -9.97 -2.64
CA ALA A 104 28.37 -11.21 -2.14
C ALA A 104 28.67 -12.44 -3.03
N GLY A 105 29.54 -12.29 -4.03
CA GLY A 105 29.95 -13.34 -4.97
C GLY A 105 28.92 -13.63 -6.07
N TRP A 106 27.88 -12.81 -6.21
CA TRP A 106 26.89 -12.97 -7.27
C TRP A 106 27.40 -12.38 -8.58
N ILE A 107 27.23 -13.15 -9.66
CA ILE A 107 27.61 -12.78 -11.01
C ILE A 107 26.31 -12.51 -11.78
N MET A 108 26.21 -11.32 -12.38
CA MET A 108 25.06 -10.97 -13.21
C MET A 108 25.00 -11.91 -14.43
N LEU A 109 23.83 -12.55 -14.61
CA LEU A 109 23.59 -13.46 -15.73
C LEU A 109 22.91 -12.71 -16.88
N GLU A 110 21.77 -12.10 -16.57
CA GLU A 110 20.94 -11.39 -17.54
C GLU A 110 20.07 -10.33 -16.85
N LYS A 111 19.72 -9.30 -17.60
CA LYS A 111 18.72 -8.29 -17.20
C LYS A 111 17.41 -8.65 -17.88
N LEU A 112 16.41 -9.08 -17.10
CA LEU A 112 15.11 -9.52 -17.61
C LEU A 112 14.28 -8.32 -18.09
N ASP A 113 14.24 -7.26 -17.27
CA ASP A 113 13.57 -5.99 -17.58
C ASP A 113 14.21 -4.82 -16.80
N ASP A 114 13.54 -3.66 -16.72
CA ASP A 114 14.01 -2.48 -15.97
C ASP A 114 13.78 -2.57 -14.45
N SER A 115 13.17 -3.64 -13.95
CA SER A 115 12.86 -3.87 -12.53
C SER A 115 13.35 -5.22 -12.00
N ARG A 116 13.88 -6.12 -12.84
CA ARG A 116 14.28 -7.49 -12.50
C ARG A 116 15.60 -7.86 -13.16
N VAL A 117 16.52 -8.36 -12.35
CA VAL A 117 17.86 -8.78 -12.79
C VAL A 117 18.16 -10.15 -12.22
N ARG A 118 18.65 -11.07 -13.05
CA ARG A 118 19.00 -12.43 -12.65
C ARG A 118 20.49 -12.55 -12.42
N PHE A 119 20.84 -13.16 -11.30
CA PHE A 119 22.22 -13.43 -10.89
C PHE A 119 22.43 -14.93 -10.67
N LYS A 120 23.69 -15.36 -10.82
CA LYS A 120 24.15 -16.71 -10.48
C LYS A 120 25.35 -16.65 -9.54
N ARG A 121 25.53 -17.65 -8.69
CA ARG A 121 26.72 -17.80 -7.83
C ARG A 121 27.10 -19.29 -7.72
N PRO A 122 28.39 -19.64 -7.64
CA PRO A 122 28.79 -21.02 -7.34
C PRO A 122 28.45 -21.37 -5.89
N LEU A 123 27.93 -22.59 -5.63
CA LEU A 123 27.60 -23.01 -4.26
C LEU A 123 28.80 -22.99 -3.31
N ALA A 124 30.01 -23.25 -3.81
CA ALA A 124 31.24 -23.18 -3.02
C ALA A 124 31.50 -21.78 -2.42
N MET A 125 30.98 -20.73 -3.06
CA MET A 125 31.13 -19.35 -2.59
C MET A 125 30.33 -19.10 -1.31
N ARG A 126 29.27 -19.88 -1.05
CA ARG A 126 28.43 -19.76 0.15
C ARG A 126 29.22 -19.98 1.44
N GLU A 127 30.11 -20.97 1.44
CA GLU A 127 30.91 -21.33 2.63
C GLU A 127 32.05 -20.33 2.86
N LEU A 128 32.56 -19.72 1.78
CA LEU A 128 33.60 -18.71 1.85
C LEU A 128 33.08 -17.33 2.28
N LEU A 129 31.78 -17.09 2.09
CA LEU A 129 31.14 -15.83 2.45
C LEU A 129 30.97 -15.74 3.96
N GLN A 130 31.76 -14.88 4.60
CA GLN A 130 31.58 -14.58 6.01
C GLN A 130 30.47 -13.53 6.14
N PRO A 131 29.40 -13.79 6.92
CA PRO A 131 28.29 -12.85 7.06
C PRO A 131 28.75 -11.50 7.65
N GLU A 132 29.85 -11.48 8.40
CA GLU A 132 30.43 -10.28 9.01
C GLU A 132 31.11 -9.34 8.00
N SER A 133 31.42 -9.80 6.78
CA SER A 133 32.14 -8.98 5.79
C SER A 133 31.22 -8.11 4.92
N ILE A 134 29.90 -8.31 4.99
CA ILE A 134 28.93 -7.67 4.11
C ILE A 134 27.92 -6.88 4.94
N SER A 135 27.69 -5.62 4.57
CA SER A 135 26.76 -4.71 5.26
C SER A 135 25.29 -4.95 4.94
N PHE A 136 24.99 -5.89 4.04
CA PHE A 136 23.66 -6.16 3.51
C PHE A 136 23.41 -7.67 3.40
N ASP A 137 22.14 -8.05 3.26
CA ASP A 137 21.75 -9.45 3.07
C ASP A 137 22.06 -9.95 1.64
N ALA A 138 22.91 -10.98 1.55
CA ALA A 138 23.31 -11.62 0.30
C ALA A 138 22.15 -12.33 -0.41
N TYR A 139 21.11 -12.74 0.32
CA TYR A 139 19.94 -13.43 -0.22
C TYR A 139 18.74 -12.50 -0.44
N ARG A 140 18.92 -11.17 -0.38
CA ARG A 140 17.84 -10.23 -0.69
C ARG A 140 17.35 -10.42 -2.12
N CYS A 141 16.03 -10.49 -2.27
CA CYS A 141 15.35 -10.55 -3.57
C CYS A 141 14.70 -9.22 -3.96
N HIS A 142 14.73 -8.22 -3.07
CA HIS A 142 14.17 -6.89 -3.32
C HIS A 142 15.23 -5.80 -3.18
N TYR A 143 15.24 -4.88 -4.14
CA TYR A 143 16.16 -3.76 -4.24
C TYR A 143 15.40 -2.44 -4.40
N GLY A 144 15.83 -1.43 -3.66
CA GLY A 144 15.24 -0.10 -3.68
C GLY A 144 14.82 0.37 -2.30
N PRO A 145 14.36 1.64 -2.20
CA PRO A 145 13.98 2.21 -0.94
C PRO A 145 12.75 1.49 -0.38
N GLY A 146 12.93 0.79 0.73
CA GLY A 146 11.80 0.30 1.54
C GLY A 146 10.92 1.46 1.99
N VAL A 147 9.68 1.18 2.40
CA VAL A 147 8.72 2.19 2.89
C VAL A 147 9.40 3.03 3.96
N THR A 148 9.84 4.22 3.56
CA THR A 148 10.73 5.03 4.38
C THR A 148 9.92 5.62 5.52
N ARG A 149 10.53 5.82 6.70
CA ARG A 149 9.86 6.46 7.85
C ARG A 149 9.18 7.78 7.47
N ARG A 150 9.76 8.51 6.52
CA ARG A 150 9.20 9.75 5.95
C ARG A 150 7.86 9.54 5.24
N THR A 151 7.70 8.43 4.50
CA THR A 151 6.45 8.07 3.83
C THR A 151 5.35 7.77 4.85
N TRP A 152 5.68 7.07 5.93
CA TRP A 152 4.74 6.85 7.06
C TRP A 152 4.32 8.16 7.71
N LEU A 153 5.27 9.04 8.03
CA LEU A 153 4.98 10.34 8.63
C LEU A 153 4.09 11.20 7.74
N LEU A 154 4.34 11.20 6.42
CA LEU A 154 3.50 11.91 5.46
C LEU A 154 2.07 11.32 5.40
N GLY A 155 1.95 10.00 5.43
CA GLY A 155 0.66 9.32 5.49
C GLY A 155 -0.16 9.69 6.73
N PHE A 156 0.47 9.68 7.91
CA PHE A 156 -0.19 10.12 9.15
C PHE A 156 -0.57 11.60 9.13
N ALA A 157 0.30 12.47 8.62
CA ALA A 157 0.00 13.89 8.50
C ALA A 157 -1.21 14.13 7.58
N ALA A 158 -1.29 13.42 6.46
CA ALA A 158 -2.43 13.48 5.54
C ALA A 158 -3.72 12.96 6.21
N ALA A 159 -3.65 11.86 6.96
CA ALA A 159 -4.79 11.37 7.72
C ALA A 159 -5.28 12.39 8.75
N ILE A 160 -4.38 12.99 9.53
CA ILE A 160 -4.72 14.03 10.51
C ILE A 160 -5.35 15.23 9.82
N ALA A 161 -4.82 15.68 8.67
CA ALA A 161 -5.39 16.79 7.91
C ALA A 161 -6.85 16.54 7.46
N ILE A 162 -7.24 15.27 7.26
CA ILE A 162 -8.61 14.89 6.89
C ILE A 162 -9.51 14.72 8.12
N PHE A 163 -9.03 14.05 9.17
CA PHE A 163 -9.84 13.76 10.36
C PHE A 163 -10.01 14.95 11.30
N LEU A 164 -9.01 15.81 11.43
CA LEU A 164 -9.02 16.93 12.37
C LEU A 164 -10.14 17.94 12.07
N PRO A 165 -10.37 18.38 10.81
CA PRO A 165 -11.50 19.25 10.50
C PRO A 165 -12.86 18.62 10.79
N ALA A 166 -13.02 17.32 10.56
CA ALA A 166 -14.27 16.60 10.80
C ALA A 166 -14.62 16.55 12.29
N VAL A 167 -13.63 16.27 13.15
CA VAL A 167 -13.81 16.24 14.61
C VAL A 167 -14.11 17.63 15.15
N ILE A 168 -13.38 18.66 14.70
CA ILE A 168 -13.60 20.05 15.13
C ILE A 168 -15.01 20.49 14.71
N GLY A 169 -15.42 20.25 13.46
CA GLY A 169 -16.76 20.58 12.98
C GLY A 169 -17.87 19.91 13.79
N TYR A 170 -17.73 18.61 14.08
CA TYR A 170 -18.68 17.88 14.92
C TYR A 170 -18.78 18.46 16.34
N SER A 171 -17.63 18.77 16.97
CA SER A 171 -17.60 19.36 18.32
C SER A 171 -18.26 20.73 18.39
N LEU A 172 -18.12 21.56 17.35
CA LEU A 172 -18.67 22.91 17.32
C LEU A 172 -20.20 22.87 17.16
N VAL A 173 -20.72 22.03 16.26
CA VAL A 173 -22.17 21.86 16.05
C VAL A 173 -22.85 21.31 17.31
N THR A 174 -22.24 20.31 17.94
CA THR A 174 -22.77 19.73 19.18
C THR A 174 -22.77 20.74 20.34
N ALA A 175 -21.74 21.57 20.45
CA ALA A 175 -21.71 22.66 21.43
C ALA A 175 -22.79 23.72 21.18
N MET A 176 -23.02 24.12 19.91
CA MET A 176 -24.07 25.08 19.56
C MET A 176 -25.47 24.55 19.89
N LEU A 177 -25.77 23.30 19.51
CA LEU A 177 -27.06 22.66 19.84
C LEU A 177 -27.30 22.52 21.35
N ALA A 178 -26.24 22.28 22.12
CA ALA A 178 -26.33 22.20 23.57
C ALA A 178 -26.60 23.58 24.19
N ASN A 179 -26.04 24.66 23.63
CA ASN A 179 -26.23 26.02 24.12
C ASN A 179 -27.65 26.56 23.84
N ASP A 180 -28.23 26.25 22.68
CA ASP A 180 -29.61 26.67 22.34
C ASP A 180 -30.66 26.03 23.27
N ARG A 181 -30.43 24.78 23.70
CA ARG A 181 -31.32 24.10 24.67
C ARG A 181 -31.37 24.77 26.04
N ASN A 182 -30.31 25.48 26.43
CA ASN A 182 -30.24 26.17 27.72
C ASN A 182 -30.89 27.57 27.69
N THR A 183 -31.29 28.07 26.52
CA THR A 183 -31.78 29.45 26.34
C THR A 183 -33.30 29.51 26.07
N THR A 184 -34.07 28.48 26.43
CA THR A 184 -35.54 28.53 26.36
C THR A 184 -36.13 28.99 27.71
N PRO A 185 -36.48 30.27 27.90
CA PRO A 185 -37.34 30.66 29.01
C PRO A 185 -38.75 30.07 28.78
N ALA A 186 -39.31 29.50 29.85
CA ALA A 186 -40.62 28.84 29.86
C ALA A 186 -41.73 29.72 29.23
N PRO A 187 -42.65 29.15 28.43
CA PRO A 187 -43.74 29.92 27.84
C PRO A 187 -44.69 30.41 28.93
N THR A 188 -44.78 31.73 29.09
CA THR A 188 -45.75 32.39 29.95
C THR A 188 -47.15 32.10 29.41
N LEU A 189 -47.93 31.34 30.17
CA LEU A 189 -49.34 31.08 29.90
C LEU A 189 -50.09 32.43 29.95
N LYS A 190 -50.43 33.02 28.80
CA LYS A 190 -51.40 34.12 28.75
C LYS A 190 -52.78 33.53 29.00
N GLN A 191 -53.28 33.74 30.22
CA GLN A 191 -54.62 33.43 30.66
C GLN A 191 -55.63 34.28 29.86
N GLN A 192 -56.52 33.61 29.14
CA GLN A 192 -57.42 34.18 28.14
C GLN A 192 -58.85 34.28 28.70
N SER A 193 -59.29 35.51 29.00
CA SER A 193 -60.70 36.01 29.08
C SER A 193 -61.63 35.45 30.19
N PRO A 194 -62.70 36.18 30.60
CA PRO A 194 -63.88 36.43 29.75
C PRO A 194 -64.21 37.91 29.48
N PRO A 195 -64.93 38.22 28.39
CA PRO A 195 -65.31 39.58 28.00
C PRO A 195 -66.51 40.13 28.77
N GLU A 196 -66.38 41.42 29.08
CA GLU A 196 -67.36 42.36 29.62
C GLU A 196 -68.63 42.40 28.75
N GLN A 197 -69.78 42.08 29.34
CA GLN A 197 -71.08 42.05 28.67
C GLN A 197 -71.98 43.13 29.26
N SER A 198 -72.25 44.20 28.49
CA SER A 198 -73.47 45.07 28.49
C SER A 198 -73.19 46.42 27.79
N PRO A 199 -74.20 47.21 27.35
CA PRO A 199 -75.62 46.94 27.14
C PRO A 199 -76.11 47.36 25.73
N LYS A 200 -77.34 46.98 25.34
CA LYS A 200 -78.18 47.77 24.40
C LYS A 200 -79.64 47.27 24.42
N LEU A 201 -80.53 48.09 25.00
CA LEU A 201 -81.96 48.18 24.66
C LEU A 201 -82.11 49.21 23.52
N PRO A 202 -83.09 49.11 22.60
CA PRO A 202 -84.46 49.58 22.91
C PRO A 202 -85.63 48.86 22.18
N SER A 203 -86.86 49.20 22.63
CA SER A 203 -88.18 49.21 21.94
C SER A 203 -88.67 47.90 21.28
N GLY A 204 -89.87 47.37 21.47
CA GLY A 204 -91.22 47.86 21.80
C GLY A 204 -92.22 46.85 21.18
N GLU A 205 -93.52 46.97 21.49
CA GLU A 205 -94.67 46.09 21.08
C GLU A 205 -94.81 44.81 21.92
N TYR A 206 -95.92 44.48 22.60
CA TYR A 206 -97.34 44.87 22.58
C TYR A 206 -97.88 45.12 24.00
#